data_AF-A0A1F9P7E6-F1
#
_entry.id   AF-A0A1F9P7E6-F1
#
_cell.length_a   1.000
_cell.length_b   1.000
_cell.length_c   1.000
_cell.angle_alpha   90.00
_cell.angle_beta   90.00
_cell.angle_gamma   90.00
#
_symmetry.space_group_name_H-M   'P 1'
#
loop_
_entity.id
_entity.type
_entity.pdbx_description
1 polymer ?
#
loop_
_entity_poly.entity_id
_entity_poly.type
_entity_poly.pdbx_seq_one_letter_code
_entity_poly.pdbx_strand_id
1 'polypeptide(L)'
;MVVTGYEKGSLLDFNYKIEPLPGKFPFPGIGPLDLLGVSFSNYVGKMMFRWVYFNMMLRGSHLPLESQFVLAGKVRGILSPDIEMPLRARRRP
;
A
#
# COMPACT_ATOMS: atom_id res chain seq x y z
N MET A 1 -0.44 -8.32 -2.52
CA MET A 1 0.78 -8.88 -1.89
C MET A 1 1.34 -10.00 -2.74
N VAL A 2 2.64 -9.94 -3.03
CA VAL A 2 3.41 -10.91 -3.81
C VAL A 2 4.57 -11.42 -2.96
N VAL A 3 4.87 -12.72 -3.04
CA VAL A 3 6.05 -13.31 -2.37
C VAL A 3 7.22 -13.26 -3.35
N THR A 4 8.34 -12.67 -2.95
CA THR A 4 9.54 -12.55 -3.78
C THR A 4 10.52 -13.71 -3.57
N GLY A 5 10.31 -14.53 -2.53
CA GLY A 5 11.20 -15.63 -2.12
C GLY A 5 11.93 -15.32 -0.80
N TYR A 6 12.63 -16.32 -0.23
CA TYR A 6 13.41 -16.18 1.02
C TYR A 6 12.64 -15.53 2.18
N GLU A 7 11.39 -15.95 2.39
CA GLU A 7 10.51 -15.41 3.45
C GLU A 7 10.27 -13.89 3.34
N LYS A 8 10.38 -13.33 2.13
CA LYS A 8 10.13 -11.92 1.86
C LYS A 8 8.97 -11.74 0.89
N GLY A 9 8.25 -10.64 1.08
CA GLY A 9 7.12 -10.27 0.23
C GLY A 9 7.07 -8.77 -0.02
N SER A 10 6.29 -8.39 -1.03
CA SER A 10 6.01 -7.00 -1.37
C SER A 10 4.51 -6.73 -1.39
N LEU A 11 4.12 -5.57 -0.86
CA LEU A 11 2.76 -5.06 -0.90
C LEU A 11 2.64 -3.99 -1.99
N LEU A 12 1.62 -4.15 -2.83
CA LEU A 12 1.27 -3.23 -3.89
C LEU A 12 -0.11 -2.67 -3.59
N ASP A 13 -0.23 -1.36 -3.63
CA ASP A 13 -1.49 -0.62 -3.48
C ASP A 13 -1.54 0.46 -4.56
N PHE A 14 -2.41 0.27 -5.54
CA PHE A 14 -2.51 1.07 -6.77
C PHE A 14 -3.96 1.45 -7.04
N ASN A 15 -4.17 2.50 -7.83
CA ASN A 15 -5.47 2.86 -8.38
C ASN A 15 -5.33 3.31 -9.85
N TYR A 16 -6.44 3.58 -10.53
CA TYR A 16 -6.42 3.98 -11.95
C TYR A 16 -5.96 5.42 -12.21
N LYS A 17 -5.95 6.28 -11.19
CA LYS A 17 -5.64 7.72 -11.30
C LYS A 17 -4.21 8.06 -10.89
N ILE A 18 -3.58 7.20 -10.09
CA ILE A 18 -2.35 7.49 -9.35
C ILE A 18 -1.49 6.24 -9.37
N GLU A 19 -0.23 6.44 -9.73
CA GLU A 19 0.78 5.40 -9.73
C GLU A 19 1.00 4.81 -8.33
N PRO A 20 1.44 3.55 -8.24
CA PRO A 20 1.77 2.92 -6.97
C PRO A 20 2.96 3.64 -6.33
N LEU A 21 2.78 4.13 -5.11
CA LEU A 21 3.79 4.89 -4.37
C LEU A 21 4.35 4.11 -3.18
N PRO A 22 5.67 4.20 -2.91
CA PRO A 22 6.27 3.57 -1.74
C PRO A 22 5.77 4.24 -0.45
N GLY A 23 5.81 3.52 0.66
CA GLY A 23 5.28 4.00 1.94
C GLY A 23 4.99 2.87 2.93
N LYS A 24 4.16 3.17 3.93
CA LYS A 24 3.75 2.20 4.97
C LYS A 24 2.23 2.00 5.00
N PHE A 25 1.80 0.77 5.28
CA PHE A 25 0.41 0.35 5.40
C PHE A 25 0.19 -0.48 6.69
N PRO A 26 -1.01 -0.47 7.31
CA PRO A 26 -2.16 0.40 7.02
C PRO A 26 -2.03 1.79 7.63
N PHE A 27 -1.18 1.97 8.64
CA PHE A 27 -0.98 3.25 9.30
C PHE A 27 0.10 4.09 8.61
N PRO A 28 -0.18 5.36 8.29
CA PRO A 28 0.81 6.26 7.72
C PRO A 28 2.10 6.32 8.56
N GLY A 29 3.25 6.04 7.95
CA GLY A 29 4.57 6.20 8.56
C GLY A 29 5.00 5.11 9.57
N ILE A 30 4.08 4.53 10.33
CA ILE A 30 4.38 3.53 11.39
C ILE A 30 3.85 2.12 11.02
N GLY A 31 3.08 1.99 9.94
CA GLY A 31 2.47 0.73 9.53
C GLY A 31 3.49 -0.41 9.34
N PRO A 32 3.17 -1.65 9.78
CA PRO A 32 4.07 -2.79 9.72
C PRO A 32 4.35 -3.29 8.30
N LEU A 33 3.54 -2.90 7.30
CA LEU A 33 3.64 -3.37 5.92
C LEU A 33 4.28 -2.31 5.03
N ASP A 34 5.25 -2.72 4.21
CA ASP A 34 5.99 -1.85 3.30
C ASP A 34 5.37 -1.84 1.91
N LEU A 35 4.94 -0.67 1.42
CA LEU A 35 4.50 -0.52 0.02
C LEU A 35 5.70 -0.44 -0.92
N LEU A 36 5.66 -1.21 -2.01
CA LEU A 36 6.74 -1.39 -3.00
C LEU A 36 8.09 -1.82 -2.41
N GLY A 37 8.17 -2.05 -1.10
CA GLY A 37 9.33 -2.60 -0.42
C GLY A 37 9.24 -4.12 -0.28
N VAL A 38 10.39 -4.74 -0.08
CA VAL A 38 10.52 -6.17 0.18
C VAL A 38 10.78 -6.37 1.68
N SER A 39 9.83 -6.96 2.39
CA SER A 39 9.92 -7.15 3.84
C SER A 39 9.37 -8.49 4.31
N PHE A 40 9.85 -8.93 5.47
CA PHE A 40 9.34 -10.12 6.16
C PHE A 40 7.90 -9.92 6.65
N SER A 41 7.56 -8.73 7.13
CA SER A 41 6.18 -8.40 7.53
C SER A 41 5.18 -8.56 6.40
N ASN A 42 5.54 -8.16 5.17
CA ASN A 42 4.72 -8.38 3.98
C ASN A 42 4.53 -9.87 3.66
N TYR A 43 5.56 -10.69 3.89
CA TYR A 43 5.47 -12.14 3.75
C TYR A 43 4.52 -12.77 4.77
N VAL A 44 4.66 -12.42 6.05
CA VAL A 44 3.77 -12.89 7.11
C VAL A 44 2.33 -12.44 6.84
N GLY A 45 2.14 -11.18 6.43
CA GLY A 45 0.82 -10.66 6.02
C GLY A 45 0.20 -11.47 4.88
N LYS A 46 1.00 -11.89 3.89
CA LYS A 46 0.53 -12.76 2.80
C LYS A 46 0.10 -14.15 3.29
N MET A 47 0.82 -14.72 4.26
CA MET A 47 0.46 -16.03 4.83
C MET A 47 -0.80 -15.94 5.69
N MET A 48 -0.92 -14.88 6.50
CA MET A 48 -2.12 -14.60 7.31
C MET A 48 -3.36 -14.30 6.47
N PHE A 49 -3.20 -13.83 5.22
CA PHE A 49 -4.33 -13.51 4.34
C PHE A 49 -5.30 -14.68 4.15
N ARG A 50 -4.81 -15.93 4.11
CA ARG A 50 -5.69 -17.11 4.00
C ARG A 50 -6.67 -17.18 5.17
N TRP A 51 -6.18 -16.96 6.38
CA TRP A 51 -7.04 -16.99 7.57
C TRP A 51 -8.04 -15.84 7.57
N VAL A 52 -7.59 -14.61 7.25
CA VAL A 52 -8.45 -13.42 7.15
C VAL A 52 -9.55 -13.62 6.11
N TYR A 53 -9.22 -14.22 4.97
CA TYR A 53 -10.18 -14.50 3.92
C TYR A 53 -11.32 -15.41 4.41
N PHE A 54 -11.00 -16.58 4.97
CA PHE A 54 -12.03 -17.53 5.40
C PHE A 54 -12.77 -17.10 6.68
N ASN A 55 -12.08 -16.47 7.64
CA ASN A 55 -12.64 -16.16 8.95
C ASN A 55 -13.24 -14.76 9.07
N MET A 56 -12.88 -13.82 8.20
CA MET A 56 -13.40 -12.46 8.25
C MET A 56 -14.14 -12.10 6.97
N MET A 57 -13.48 -12.21 5.80
CA MET A 57 -14.07 -11.76 4.53
C MET A 57 -15.30 -12.58 4.14
N LEU A 58 -15.21 -13.91 4.13
CA LEU A 58 -16.35 -14.77 3.78
C LEU A 58 -17.52 -14.69 4.78
N ARG A 59 -17.23 -14.32 6.03
CA ARG A 59 -18.26 -14.14 7.07
C ARG A 59 -18.90 -12.75 7.03
N GLY A 60 -18.42 -11.85 6.17
CA GLY A 60 -18.85 -10.46 6.12
C GLY A 60 -18.44 -9.64 7.34
N SER A 61 -17.45 -10.09 8.11
CA SER A 61 -16.95 -9.37 9.28
C SER A 61 -16.25 -8.07 8.84
N HIS A 62 -16.45 -6.99 9.59
CA HIS A 62 -15.79 -5.72 9.32
C HIS A 62 -14.27 -5.85 9.45
N LEU A 63 -13.53 -5.51 8.40
CA LEU A 63 -12.07 -5.47 8.44
C LEU A 63 -11.62 -4.12 9.04
N PRO A 64 -10.62 -4.10 9.94
CA PRO A 64 -10.07 -2.85 10.48
C PRO A 64 -9.11 -2.19 9.47
N LEU A 65 -9.58 -1.99 8.24
CA LEU A 65 -8.82 -1.44 7.11
C LEU A 65 -9.71 -0.50 6.31
N GLU A 66 -9.13 0.60 5.83
CA GLU A 66 -9.83 1.51 4.93
C GLU A 66 -10.18 0.80 3.62
N SER A 67 -11.41 0.95 3.14
CA SER A 67 -11.86 0.33 1.88
C SER A 67 -11.33 1.05 0.64
N GLN A 68 -10.92 2.31 0.79
CA GLN A 68 -10.49 3.20 -0.26
C GLN A 68 -8.98 3.39 -0.26
N PHE A 69 -8.45 3.74 -1.44
CA PHE A 69 -7.04 4.10 -1.59
C PHE A 69 -6.72 5.35 -0.78
N VAL A 70 -5.79 5.22 0.17
CA VAL A 70 -5.33 6.33 1.02
C VAL A 70 -3.95 6.80 0.57
N LEU A 71 -3.75 8.11 0.54
CA LEU A 71 -2.49 8.75 0.16
C LEU A 71 -1.63 9.17 1.36
N ALA A 72 -2.22 9.20 2.55
CA ALA A 72 -1.49 9.43 3.78
C ALA A 72 -0.45 8.32 3.99
N GLY A 73 0.80 8.69 4.30
CA GLY A 73 1.88 7.73 4.55
C GLY A 73 2.62 7.21 3.31
N LYS A 74 2.20 7.63 2.11
CA LYS A 74 2.91 7.36 0.86
C LYS A 74 3.89 8.48 0.56
N VAL A 75 5.14 8.13 0.28
CA VAL A 75 6.21 9.07 0.00
C VAL A 75 6.15 9.47 -1.48
N ARG A 76 5.78 10.73 -1.73
CA ARG A 76 5.90 11.36 -3.05
C ARG A 76 7.26 12.02 -3.15
N GLY A 77 8.29 11.23 -3.48
CA GLY A 77 9.68 11.71 -3.44
C GLY A 77 10.58 11.19 -4.55
N ILE A 78 10.10 10.25 -5.36
CA ILE A 78 10.68 9.95 -6.67
C ILE A 78 9.57 10.25 -7.67
N LEU A 79 9.27 11.54 -7.83
CA LEU A 79 8.36 11.98 -8.88
C LEU A 79 9.12 11.78 -10.20
N SER A 80 8.58 10.96 -11.10
CA SER A 80 8.93 11.10 -12.51
C SER A 80 8.65 12.58 -12.87
N PRO A 81 9.56 13.28 -13.57
CA PRO A 81 9.44 14.71 -13.89
C PRO A 81 8.06 15.13 -14.44
N ASP A 82 7.37 14.17 -15.04
CA ASP A 82 6.07 14.26 -15.70
C ASP A 82 4.90 14.60 -14.74
N ILE A 83 5.01 14.23 -13.45
CA ILE A 83 3.96 14.42 -12.43
C ILE A 83 4.13 15.76 -11.67
N GLU A 84 5.34 16.32 -11.65
CA GLU A 84 5.62 17.59 -10.97
C GLU A 84 4.94 18.78 -11.67
N MET A 85 4.83 18.71 -13.01
CA MET A 85 4.29 19.76 -13.88
C MET A 85 2.80 20.09 -13.62
N PRO A 86 1.86 19.11 -13.52
CA PRO A 86 0.45 19.42 -13.25
C PRO A 86 0.17 19.89 -11.81
N LEU A 87 0.97 19.47 -10.82
CA LEU A 87 0.78 19.88 -9.42
C LEU A 87 1.27 21.30 -9.13
N ARG A 88 2.33 21.75 -9.83
CA ARG A 88 2.80 23.14 -9.76
C ARG A 88 1.86 24.10 -10.48
N ALA A 89 1.21 23.67 -11.56
CA ALA A 89 0.24 24.47 -12.32
C ALA A 89 -1.04 24.79 -11.52
N ARG A 90 -1.47 23.92 -10.60
CA ARG A 90 -2.63 24.14 -9.72
C ARG A 90 -2.36 25.01 -8.49
N ARG A 91 -1.10 25.33 -8.18
CA ARG A 91 -0.71 26.17 -7.02
C ARG A 91 -0.25 27.57 -7.45
N ARG A 92 -1.02 28.25 -8.28
CA ARG A 92 -0.94 29.71 -8.38
C ARG A 92 -2.33 30.27 -8.06
N PRO A 93 -2.43 31.33 -7.24
CA PRO A 93 -3.70 32.03 -7.02
C PRO A 93 -4.22 32.63 -8.33
#